data_AF-A0ABD0PMV7-F1
#
_entry.id   AF-A0ABD0PMV7-F1
#
_cell.length_a   1.000
_cell.length_b   1.000
_cell.length_c   1.000
_cell.angle_alpha   90.00
_cell.angle_beta   90.00
_cell.angle_gamma   90.00
#
_symmetry.space_group_name_H-M   'P 1'
#
loop_
_entity.id
_entity.type
_entity.pdbx_description
1 polymer ?
#
loop_
_entity_poly.entity_id
_entity_poly.type
_entity_poly.pdbx_seq_one_letter_code
_entity_poly.pdbx_strand_id
1 'polypeptide(L)' 'EVFTAECKFKESVFENYYVIYSSTLYRQHESGRAWFLGLNKEGLIMKGNRVKKTKPCSHFVPRPIE' A
#
# COMPACT_ATOMS: atom_id res chain seq x y z
N GLU A 1 -21.27 8.59 -0.28
CA GLU A 1 -20.12 7.65 -0.29
C GLU A 1 -20.22 6.75 0.94
N VAL A 2 -19.99 5.45 0.81
CA VAL A 2 -20.17 4.48 1.91
C VAL A 2 -18.81 3.89 2.25
N PHE A 3 -18.44 3.94 3.53
CA PHE A 3 -17.24 3.27 4.01
C PHE A 3 -17.45 1.75 4.00
N THR A 4 -16.65 1.03 3.23
CA THR A 4 -16.73 -0.43 3.11
C THR A 4 -15.48 -1.11 3.68
N ALA A 5 -15.48 -2.44 3.74
CA ALA A 5 -14.30 -3.19 4.15
C ALA A 5 -13.09 -2.96 3.21
N GLU A 6 -13.32 -2.62 1.94
CA GLU A 6 -12.26 -2.31 0.98
C GLU A 6 -11.54 -0.99 1.27
N CYS A 7 -12.17 -0.10 2.04
CA CYS A 7 -11.56 1.16 2.48
C CYS A 7 -10.52 0.94 3.61
N LYS A 8 -10.43 -0.26 4.17
CA LYS A 8 -9.51 -0.58 5.27
C LYS A 8 -8.15 -1.01 4.75
N PHE A 9 -7.12 -0.24 5.09
CA PHE A 9 -5.72 -0.57 4.85
C PHE A 9 -5.03 -0.96 6.16
N LYS A 10 -4.18 -1.98 6.09
CA LYS A 10 -3.20 -2.27 7.15
C LYS A 10 -1.99 -1.38 6.93
N GLU A 11 -1.69 -0.54 7.92
CA GLU A 11 -0.46 0.22 8.00
C GLU A 11 0.69 -0.66 8.52
N SER A 12 1.89 -0.49 8.00
CA SER A 12 3.10 -1.15 8.50
C SER A 12 4.33 -0.30 8.19
N VAL A 13 5.37 -0.45 9.00
CA VAL A 13 6.67 0.21 8.76
C VAL A 13 7.56 -0.69 7.91
N PHE A 14 8.33 -0.09 6.99
CA PHE A 14 9.37 -0.74 6.21
C PHE A 14 10.72 -0.08 6.46
N GLU A 15 11.73 -0.89 6.80
CA GLU A 15 13.11 -0.46 7.11
C GLU A 15 13.20 0.70 8.10
N ASN A 16 12.24 0.79 9.02
CA ASN A 16 12.13 1.83 10.05
C ASN A 16 12.05 3.28 9.53
N TYR A 17 11.76 3.49 8.24
CA TYR A 17 11.75 4.83 7.63
C TYR A 17 10.48 5.11 6.82
N TYR A 18 9.93 4.10 6.13
CA TYR A 18 8.76 4.28 5.28
C TYR A 18 7.53 3.63 5.90
N VAL A 19 6.37 4.24 5.65
CA VAL A 19 5.07 3.64 5.89
C VAL A 19 4.55 3.02 4.61
N ILE A 20 3.98 1.82 4.72
CA ILE A 20 3.34 1.11 3.62
C ILE A 20 1.89 0.76 4.01
N TYR A 21 1.00 0.82 3.03
CA TYR A 21 -0.42 0.49 3.20
C TYR A 21 -0.78 -0.72 2.34
N SER A 22 -1.28 -1.78 2.96
CA SER A 22 -1.74 -2.98 2.25
C SER A 22 -3.23 -3.21 2.43
N SER A 23 -3.88 -3.78 1.41
CA SER A 23 -5.28 -4.21 1.53
C SER A 23 -5.43 -5.23 2.66
N THR A 24 -6.52 -5.10 3.42
CA THR A 24 -6.91 -6.10 4.43
C THR A 24 -7.54 -7.35 3.81
N LEU A 25 -8.14 -7.21 2.62
CA LEU A 25 -8.87 -8.25 1.91
C LEU A 25 -8.03 -8.92 0.81
N TYR A 26 -7.30 -8.12 0.04
CA TYR A 26 -6.69 -8.59 -1.21
C TYR A 26 -5.22 -8.97 -1.08
N ARG A 27 -4.91 -10.18 -1.58
CA ARG A 27 -3.56 -10.76 -1.64
C ARG A 27 -3.43 -11.67 -2.86
N GLN A 28 -2.20 -11.97 -3.28
CA GLN A 28 -1.96 -13.03 -4.26
C GLN A 28 -2.36 -14.39 -3.67
N HIS A 29 -3.11 -15.17 -4.43
CA HIS A 29 -3.66 -16.44 -3.96
C HIS A 29 -2.57 -17.45 -3.59
N GLU A 30 -1.58 -17.64 -4.47
CA GLU A 30 -0.53 -18.65 -4.29
C GLU A 30 0.53 -18.24 -3.26
N SER A 31 1.07 -17.02 -3.38
CA SER A 31 2.18 -16.56 -2.53
C SER A 31 1.73 -15.95 -1.20
N GLY A 32 0.43 -15.70 -1.02
CA GLY A 32 -0.12 -14.95 0.12
C GLY A 32 0.29 -13.48 0.17
N ARG A 33 1.08 -13.00 -0.81
CA ARG A 33 1.62 -11.64 -0.82
C ARG A 33 0.50 -10.61 -0.92
N ALA A 34 0.41 -9.73 0.07
CA ALA A 34 -0.58 -8.66 0.10
C ALA A 34 -0.47 -7.73 -1.11
N TRP A 35 -1.58 -7.07 -1.45
CA TRP A 35 -1.60 -5.97 -2.41
C TRP A 35 -1.37 -4.66 -1.68
N PHE A 36 -0.58 -3.77 -2.28
CA PHE A 36 -0.15 -2.52 -1.64
C PHE A 36 -0.64 -1.30 -2.42
N LEU A 37 -0.93 -0.21 -1.71
CA LEU A 37 -1.03 1.11 -2.32
C LEU A 37 0.32 1.48 -2.93
N GLY A 38 0.33 2.07 -4.13
CA GLY A 38 1.57 2.58 -4.69
C GLY A 38 1.43 3.44 -5.93
N LEU A 39 2.42 4.30 -6.12
CA LEU A 39 2.52 5.23 -7.25
C LEU A 39 3.74 4.90 -8.10
N ASN A 40 3.65 5.10 -9.43
CA ASN A 40 4.81 4.99 -10.31
C ASN A 40 5.69 6.26 -10.24
N LYS A 41 6.75 6.31 -11.06
CA LYS A 41 7.69 7.44 -11.08
C LYS A 41 7.04 8.74 -11.54
N GLU A 42 5.96 8.64 -12.30
CA GLU A 42 5.16 9.74 -12.81
C GLU A 42 4.06 10.19 -11.82
N GLY A 43 3.98 9.58 -10.63
CA GLY A 43 2.97 9.89 -9.61
C GLY A 43 1.59 9.30 -9.88
N LEU A 44 1.44 8.39 -10.85
CA LEU A 44 0.19 7.73 -11.20
C LEU A 44 -0.03 6.44 -10.40
N ILE A 45 -1.29 6.16 -10.10
CA ILE A 45 -1.70 4.98 -9.34
C ILE A 45 -1.30 3.66 -10.04
N MET A 46 -0.78 2.72 -9.26
CA MET A 46 -0.45 1.37 -9.71
C MET A 46 -1.48 0.35 -9.22
N LYS A 47 -1.71 -0.71 -10.01
CA LYS A 47 -2.51 -1.86 -9.55
C LYS A 47 -1.82 -2.54 -8.36
N GLY A 48 -2.56 -2.74 -7.26
CA GLY A 48 -1.97 -3.18 -5.99
C GLY A 48 -1.22 -4.52 -6.03
N ASN A 49 -1.58 -5.44 -6.93
CA ASN A 49 -0.86 -6.70 -7.13
C ASN A 49 0.54 -6.54 -7.75
N ARG A 50 0.78 -5.44 -8.48
CA ARG A 50 2.07 -5.07 -9.08
C ARG A 50 2.97 -4.29 -8.13
N VAL A 51 2.41 -3.73 -7.06
CA VAL A 51 3.15 -3.02 -6.02
C VAL A 51 3.74 -4.04 -5.03
N LYS A 52 5.01 -3.85 -4.66
CA LYS A 52 5.75 -4.73 -3.74
C LYS A 52 6.24 -3.91 -2.55
N LYS A 53 6.11 -4.47 -1.33
CA LYS A 53 6.64 -3.91 -0.07
C LYS A 53 8.07 -3.38 -0.15
N THR A 54 8.94 -4.07 -0.88
CA THR A 54 10.38 -3.74 -1.00
C THR A 54 10.68 -2.74 -2.13
N LYS A 55 9.66 -2.18 -2.79
CA LYS A 55 9.84 -1.25 -3.91
C LYS A 55 9.40 0.17 -3.52
N PRO A 56 10.13 1.21 -3.99
CA PRO A 56 9.84 2.61 -3.66
C PRO A 56 8.42 3.05 -3.99
N CYS A 57 7.78 2.44 -4.99
CA CYS A 57 6.40 2.75 -5.33
C CYS A 57 5.42 2.55 -4.16
N SER A 58 5.76 1.75 -3.14
CA SER A 58 4.93 1.50 -1.96
C SER A 58 5.29 2.36 -0.74
N HIS A 59 6.34 3.17 -0.83
CA HIS A 59 6.98 3.83 0.31
C HIS A 59 6.44 5.24 0.48
N PHE A 60 5.69 5.47 1.55
CA PHE A 60 5.10 6.77 1.88
C PHE A 60 5.71 7.34 3.16
N VAL A 61 5.82 8.67 3.21
CA VAL A 61 6.23 9.42 4.40
C VAL A 61 5.05 10.30 4.80
N PRO A 62 4.30 9.95 5.86
CA PRO A 62 3.19 10.77 6.34
C PRO A 62 3.69 12.15 6.73
N ARG A 63 2.98 13.19 6.29
CA ARG A 63 3.19 14.58 6.71
C ARG A 63 1.89 15.05 7.37
N PRO A 64 1.73 14.87 8.69
CA PRO A 64 0.55 15.32 9.41
C PRO A 64 0.36 16.83 9.22
N ILE A 65 -0.88 17.25 9.04
CA ILE A 65 -1.30 18.65 9.06
C ILE A 65 -2.32 18.74 10.19
N GLU A 66 -2.14 19.70 11.08
CA GLU A 66 -3.06 20.01 12.18
C GLU A 66 -4.20 20.93 11.72
#